data_AF-A0A2G5SWQ3-F1
#
_entry.id   AF-A0A2G5SWQ3-F1
#
_cell.length_a   1.000
_cell.length_b   1.000
_cell.length_c   1.000
_cell.angle_alpha   90.00
_cell.angle_beta   90.00
_cell.angle_gamma   90.00
#
_symmetry.space_group_name_H-M   'P 1'
#
loop_
_entity.id
_entity.type
_entity.pdbx_description
1 polymer ?
#
loop_
_entity_poly.entity_id
_entity_poly.type
_entity_poly.pdbx_seq_one_letter_code
_entity_poly.pdbx_strand_id
1 'polypeptide(L)'
;MAATVNRVPFDQNDRKYKCLCGQLHIKKGARIVAILVNVLTAINIIFSFTRSSTVFVYTCMSTAFSIVIFGSLLYGVWKEKRLYLYPYLFFQIISIAISIIILFAFLISIAVGASMVVDLARNVGNVDTTTGQEKLDADLAVFTVLFILFLCIGGLIQAYFVDVIYTFHNFLKDRENSFSFNFESYSNSAFGSEATPTPPPTYPETQVVVS
;
A
#
# COMPACT_ATOMS: atom_id res chain seq x y z
N MET A 1 4.15 9.68 44.69
CA MET A 1 4.88 8.73 43.81
C MET A 1 4.45 9.00 42.38
N ALA A 2 5.25 9.73 41.62
CA ALA A 2 5.02 9.89 40.19
C ALA A 2 5.37 8.56 39.52
N ALA A 3 4.40 7.93 38.85
CA ALA A 3 4.68 6.78 38.02
C ALA A 3 5.56 7.26 36.85
N THR A 4 6.87 6.98 36.94
CA THR A 4 7.78 7.08 35.80
C THR A 4 7.28 6.09 34.76
N VAL A 5 6.48 6.59 33.81
CA VAL A 5 6.07 5.79 32.67
C VAL A 5 7.33 5.56 31.85
N ASN A 6 7.92 4.38 32.03
CA ASN A 6 9.12 3.93 31.35
C ASN A 6 8.75 3.67 29.88
N ARG A 7 8.64 4.75 29.09
CA ARG A 7 8.26 4.68 27.68
C ARG A 7 9.52 4.52 26.84
N VAL A 8 9.56 3.42 26.10
CA VAL A 8 10.66 3.07 25.20
C VAL A 8 10.88 4.22 24.20
N PRO A 9 12.11 4.75 24.05
CA PRO A 9 12.40 5.80 23.08
C PRO A 9 12.12 5.30 21.66
N PHE A 10 11.75 6.21 20.75
CA PHE A 10 11.52 5.86 19.36
C PHE A 10 12.79 5.27 18.73
N ASP A 11 12.74 3.97 18.44
CA ASP A 11 13.77 3.26 17.70
C ASP A 11 13.39 3.20 16.22
N GLN A 12 14.19 3.86 15.39
CA GLN A 12 14.00 3.87 13.94
C GLN A 12 14.16 2.47 13.32
N ASN A 13 14.96 1.60 13.93
CA ASN A 13 15.30 0.26 13.41
C ASN A 13 14.42 -0.87 13.97
N ASP A 14 13.36 -0.52 14.70
CA ASP A 14 12.42 -1.48 15.25
C ASP A 14 11.89 -2.41 14.14
N ARG A 15 11.77 -3.71 14.49
CA ARG A 15 11.31 -4.78 13.59
C ARG A 15 9.93 -4.47 12.99
N LYS A 16 9.07 -3.71 13.69
CA LYS A 16 7.77 -3.26 13.17
C LYS A 16 7.86 -2.37 11.92
N TYR A 17 9.02 -1.76 11.65
CA TYR A 17 9.26 -0.91 10.48
C TYR A 17 10.06 -1.61 9.39
N LYS A 18 10.00 -2.94 9.32
CA LYS A 18 10.64 -3.72 8.25
C LYS A 18 9.58 -4.47 7.44
N CYS A 19 9.63 -4.34 6.11
CA CYS A 19 8.81 -5.08 5.15
C CYS A 19 9.63 -6.22 4.50
N LEU A 20 8.99 -7.05 3.66
CA LEU A 20 9.60 -8.24 3.02
C LEU A 20 10.26 -9.17 4.06
N CYS A 21 9.47 -9.78 4.95
CA CYS A 21 9.95 -10.71 5.98
C CYS A 21 11.04 -10.13 6.91
N GLY A 22 11.02 -8.81 7.17
CA GLY A 22 11.97 -8.15 8.07
C GLY A 22 13.32 -7.79 7.43
N GLN A 23 13.48 -7.97 6.11
CA GLN A 23 14.73 -7.72 5.40
C GLN A 23 14.92 -6.25 5.03
N LEU A 24 13.83 -5.53 4.77
CA LEU A 24 13.88 -4.22 4.13
C LEU A 24 13.23 -3.14 4.98
N HIS A 25 13.96 -2.08 5.31
CA HIS A 25 13.42 -0.97 6.10
C HIS A 25 12.28 -0.28 5.34
N ILE A 26 11.19 0.05 6.04
CA ILE A 26 9.95 0.56 5.47
C ILE A 26 10.11 1.79 4.55
N LYS A 27 11.11 2.66 4.80
CA LYS A 27 11.47 3.76 3.91
C LYS A 27 11.81 3.31 2.49
N LYS A 28 12.65 2.27 2.36
CA LYS A 28 13.01 1.70 1.06
C LYS A 28 11.82 0.98 0.45
N GLY A 29 11.02 0.28 1.27
CA GLY A 29 9.87 -0.50 0.80
C GLY A 29 8.80 0.39 0.21
N ALA A 30 8.46 1.47 0.92
CA ALA A 30 7.52 2.48 0.44
C ALA A 30 7.97 3.14 -0.87
N ARG A 31 9.28 3.39 -1.04
CA ARG A 31 9.82 3.92 -2.31
C ARG A 31 9.66 2.94 -3.46
N ILE A 32 9.98 1.65 -3.23
CA ILE A 32 9.82 0.60 -4.24
C ILE A 32 8.35 0.50 -4.63
N VAL A 33 7.44 0.41 -3.65
CA VAL A 33 5.99 0.34 -3.91
C VAL A 33 5.52 1.57 -4.68
N ALA A 34 5.91 2.79 -4.26
CA ALA A 34 5.52 4.02 -4.94
C ALA A 34 6.00 4.08 -6.40
N ILE A 35 7.24 3.67 -6.68
CA ILE A 35 7.77 3.59 -8.05
C ILE A 35 6.97 2.56 -8.86
N LEU A 36 6.78 1.36 -8.30
CA LEU A 36 6.12 0.26 -8.98
C LEU A 36 4.67 0.61 -9.34
N VAL A 37 3.88 1.17 -8.41
CA VAL A 37 2.50 1.56 -8.71
C VAL A 37 2.44 2.68 -9.75
N ASN A 38 3.38 3.63 -9.74
CA ASN A 38 3.43 4.68 -10.77
C ASN A 38 3.77 4.12 -12.16
N VAL A 39 4.73 3.19 -12.25
CA VAL A 39 5.09 2.52 -13.51
C VAL A 39 3.92 1.70 -14.05
N LEU A 40 3.25 0.92 -13.20
CA LEU A 40 2.07 0.15 -13.60
C LEU A 40 0.93 1.05 -14.07
N THR A 41 0.70 2.17 -13.39
CA THR A 41 -0.29 3.16 -13.81
C THR A 41 0.08 3.79 -15.15
N ALA A 42 1.35 4.13 -15.39
CA ALA A 42 1.79 4.67 -16.67
C ALA A 42 1.57 3.68 -17.83
N ILE A 43 1.90 2.39 -17.63
CA ILE A 43 1.64 1.33 -18.61
C ILE A 43 0.14 1.21 -18.89
N ASN A 44 -0.70 1.22 -17.85
CA ASN A 44 -2.15 1.13 -17.98
C ASN A 44 -2.73 2.32 -18.75
N ILE A 45 -2.24 3.53 -18.49
CA ILE A 45 -2.62 4.74 -19.22
C ILE A 45 -2.27 4.60 -20.71
N ILE A 46 -1.03 4.22 -21.04
CA ILE A 46 -0.59 4.05 -22.44
C ILE A 46 -1.46 3.02 -23.18
N PHE A 47 -1.74 1.89 -22.53
CA PHE A 47 -2.61 0.86 -23.09
C PHE A 47 -4.05 1.37 -23.29
N SER A 48 -4.57 2.14 -22.33
CA SER A 48 -5.90 2.74 -22.40
C SER A 48 -6.03 3.74 -23.56
N PHE A 49 -5.00 4.55 -23.82
CA PHE A 49 -4.97 5.47 -24.97
C PHE A 49 -4.88 4.76 -26.32
N THR A 50 -4.38 3.52 -26.36
CA THR A 50 -4.20 2.76 -27.60
C THR A 50 -5.48 2.04 -28.06
N ARG A 51 -6.45 1.80 -27.16
CA ARG A 51 -7.57 0.87 -27.41
C ARG A 51 -8.80 1.48 -28.11
N SER A 52 -9.13 2.77 -27.96
CA SER A 52 -10.23 3.42 -28.72
C SER A 52 -10.29 4.95 -28.52
N SER A 53 -10.49 5.72 -29.61
CA SER A 53 -10.65 7.19 -29.59
C SER A 53 -12.03 7.67 -29.11
N THR A 54 -13.05 6.81 -29.08
CA THR A 54 -14.45 7.19 -28.77
C THR A 54 -14.68 7.51 -27.29
N VAL A 55 -13.76 7.13 -26.41
CA VAL A 55 -13.88 7.28 -24.94
C VAL A 55 -12.93 8.34 -24.36
N PHE A 56 -12.38 9.21 -25.23
CA PHE A 56 -11.27 10.11 -24.90
C PHE A 56 -11.47 10.96 -23.64
N VAL A 57 -12.66 11.55 -23.45
CA VAL A 57 -12.94 12.40 -22.27
C VAL A 57 -12.89 11.59 -20.97
N TYR A 58 -13.47 10.38 -20.96
CA TYR A 58 -13.44 9.49 -19.80
C TYR A 58 -12.01 9.02 -19.48
N THR A 59 -11.25 8.64 -20.51
CA THR A 59 -9.83 8.23 -20.37
C THR A 59 -8.99 9.38 -19.83
N CYS A 60 -9.20 10.61 -20.30
CA CYS A 60 -8.50 11.80 -19.82
C CYS A 60 -8.83 12.12 -18.35
N MET A 61 -10.11 12.06 -17.96
CA MET A 61 -10.51 12.31 -16.56
C MET A 61 -9.95 11.26 -15.60
N SER A 62 -10.04 9.97 -15.97
CA SER A 62 -9.47 8.86 -15.20
C SER A 62 -7.94 8.96 -15.08
N THR A 63 -7.27 9.39 -16.16
CA THR A 63 -5.81 9.60 -16.18
C THR A 63 -5.41 10.74 -15.25
N ALA A 64 -6.06 11.89 -15.34
CA ALA A 64 -5.78 13.04 -14.48
C ALA A 64 -5.96 12.67 -13.00
N PHE A 65 -7.04 11.97 -12.67
CA PHE A 65 -7.31 11.48 -11.32
C PHE A 65 -6.23 10.51 -10.82
N SER A 66 -5.81 9.57 -11.66
CA SER A 66 -4.75 8.61 -11.34
C SER A 66 -3.41 9.31 -11.07
N ILE A 67 -3.04 10.29 -11.90
CA ILE A 67 -1.81 11.07 -11.71
C ILE A 67 -1.83 11.81 -10.37
N VAL A 68 -2.96 12.37 -9.94
CA VAL A 68 -3.08 13.05 -8.65
C VAL A 68 -2.86 12.07 -7.49
N ILE A 69 -3.50 10.90 -7.52
CA ILE A 69 -3.39 9.91 -6.44
C ILE A 69 -1.98 9.31 -6.36
N PHE A 70 -1.47 8.79 -7.47
CA PHE A 70 -0.17 8.11 -7.47
C PHE A 70 1.01 9.09 -7.42
N GLY A 71 0.83 10.30 -7.98
CA GLY A 71 1.79 11.39 -7.87
C GLY A 71 1.88 11.97 -6.47
N SER A 72 0.73 12.14 -5.78
CA SER A 72 0.75 12.54 -4.36
C SER A 72 1.40 11.48 -3.48
N LEU A 73 1.16 10.18 -3.74
CA LEU A 73 1.89 9.10 -3.06
C LEU A 73 3.41 9.21 -3.27
N LEU A 74 3.85 9.36 -4.53
CA LEU A 74 5.27 9.44 -4.86
C LEU A 74 5.94 10.63 -4.16
N TYR A 75 5.29 11.80 -4.21
CA TYR A 75 5.74 13.00 -3.51
C TYR A 75 5.77 12.81 -1.98
N GLY A 76 4.72 12.21 -1.41
CA GLY A 76 4.58 11.95 0.02
C GLY A 76 5.66 10.99 0.55
N VAL A 77 6.02 9.97 -0.23
CA VAL A 77 7.08 9.02 0.11
C VAL A 77 8.46 9.67 0.02
N TRP A 78 8.72 10.50 -0.99
CA TRP A 78 10.03 11.13 -1.17
C TRP A 78 10.30 12.27 -0.18
N LYS A 79 9.28 13.10 0.07
CA LYS A 79 9.35 14.19 1.05
C LYS A 79 9.03 13.74 2.46
N GLU A 80 8.72 12.45 2.66
CA GLU A 80 8.35 11.86 3.94
C GLU A 80 7.22 12.67 4.63
N LYS A 81 6.24 13.13 3.85
CA LYS A 81 5.10 13.95 4.31
C LYS A 81 3.84 13.11 4.41
N ARG A 82 3.39 12.88 5.64
CA ARG A 82 2.27 11.99 5.98
C ARG A 82 0.95 12.36 5.30
N LEU A 83 0.67 13.66 5.12
CA LEU A 83 -0.59 14.15 4.55
C LEU A 83 -0.84 13.64 3.11
N TYR A 84 0.21 13.46 2.32
CA TYR A 84 0.10 13.05 0.92
C TYR A 84 -0.12 11.53 0.73
N LEU A 85 -0.07 10.73 1.81
CA LEU A 85 -0.33 9.29 1.75
C LEU A 85 -1.82 8.95 1.85
N TYR A 86 -2.62 9.84 2.45
CA TYR A 86 -4.06 9.66 2.65
C TYR A 86 -4.86 9.40 1.37
N PRO A 87 -4.72 10.17 0.27
CA PRO A 87 -5.52 9.93 -0.93
C PRO A 87 -5.29 8.51 -1.47
N TYR A 88 -4.04 8.06 -1.56
CA TYR A 88 -3.72 6.70 -1.96
C TYR A 88 -4.34 5.66 -1.02
N LEU A 89 -4.14 5.78 0.30
CA LEU A 89 -4.68 4.82 1.26
C LEU A 89 -6.21 4.71 1.19
N PHE A 90 -6.91 5.84 1.06
CA PHE A 90 -8.36 5.89 0.96
C PHE A 90 -8.87 5.19 -0.31
N PHE A 91 -8.36 5.58 -1.47
CA PHE A 91 -8.80 4.99 -2.74
C PHE A 91 -8.36 3.54 -2.90
N GLN A 92 -7.24 3.14 -2.30
CA GLN A 92 -6.77 1.76 -2.35
C GLN A 92 -7.65 0.84 -1.49
N ILE A 93 -8.15 1.29 -0.34
CA ILE A 93 -9.12 0.53 0.47
C ILE A 93 -10.43 0.33 -0.32
N ILE A 94 -10.92 1.38 -0.98
CA ILE A 94 -12.10 1.30 -1.85
C ILE A 94 -11.86 0.32 -3.00
N SER A 95 -10.68 0.37 -3.64
CA SER A 95 -10.29 -0.55 -4.72
C SER A 95 -10.29 -2.01 -4.27
N ILE A 96 -9.81 -2.31 -3.06
CA ILE A 96 -9.83 -3.67 -2.49
C ILE A 96 -11.28 -4.13 -2.28
N ALA A 97 -12.14 -3.27 -1.72
CA ALA A 97 -13.55 -3.60 -1.53
C ALA A 97 -14.27 -3.88 -2.86
N ILE A 98 -14.03 -3.05 -3.89
CA ILE A 98 -14.56 -3.27 -5.25
C ILE A 98 -14.04 -4.59 -5.83
N SER A 99 -12.75 -4.90 -5.66
CA SER A 99 -12.16 -6.15 -6.15
C SER A 99 -12.81 -7.39 -5.52
N ILE A 100 -13.13 -7.32 -4.22
CA ILE A 100 -13.86 -8.38 -3.51
C ILE A 100 -15.29 -8.52 -4.07
N ILE A 101 -15.99 -7.40 -4.30
CA ILE A 101 -17.34 -7.41 -4.89
C ILE A 101 -17.32 -8.03 -6.28
N ILE A 102 -16.34 -7.65 -7.13
CA ILE A 102 -16.18 -8.21 -8.48
C ILE A 102 -15.93 -9.72 -8.41
N LEU A 103 -15.09 -10.18 -7.47
CA LEU A 103 -14.85 -11.61 -7.27
C LEU A 103 -16.14 -12.34 -6.91
N PHE A 104 -16.92 -11.84 -5.95
CA PHE A 104 -18.21 -12.44 -5.60
C PHE A 104 -19.22 -12.42 -6.74
N ALA A 105 -19.33 -11.30 -7.46
CA ALA A 105 -20.20 -11.19 -8.62
C ALA A 105 -19.83 -12.23 -9.68
N PHE A 106 -18.54 -12.41 -9.96
CA PHE A 106 -18.06 -13.41 -10.90
C PHE A 106 -18.37 -14.85 -10.45
N LEU A 107 -18.20 -15.16 -9.16
CA LEU A 107 -18.55 -16.48 -8.60
C LEU A 107 -20.06 -16.76 -8.71
N ILE A 108 -20.91 -15.76 -8.46
CA ILE A 108 -22.36 -15.89 -8.64
C ILE A 108 -22.71 -16.06 -10.12
N SER A 109 -22.04 -15.34 -11.04
CA SER A 109 -22.24 -15.51 -12.48
C SER A 109 -21.97 -16.95 -12.93
N ILE A 110 -20.90 -17.58 -12.44
CA ILE A 110 -20.62 -19.00 -12.72
C ILE A 110 -21.79 -19.90 -12.24
N ALA A 111 -22.36 -19.61 -11.07
CA ALA A 111 -23.43 -20.40 -10.49
C ALA A 111 -24.79 -20.22 -11.18
N VAL A 112 -25.10 -19.00 -11.66
CA VAL A 112 -26.40 -18.65 -12.27
C VAL A 112 -26.45 -18.96 -13.76
N GLY A 113 -25.32 -18.88 -14.47
CA GLY A 113 -25.25 -19.24 -15.88
C GLY A 113 -24.01 -18.70 -16.58
N ALA A 114 -23.40 -19.53 -17.42
CA ALA A 114 -22.10 -19.23 -18.04
C ALA A 114 -22.14 -18.12 -19.11
N SER A 115 -23.30 -17.60 -19.52
CA SER A 115 -23.39 -16.63 -20.63
C SER A 115 -22.56 -15.36 -20.39
N MET A 116 -22.59 -14.80 -19.18
CA MET A 116 -21.76 -13.65 -18.83
C MET A 116 -20.27 -13.99 -18.79
N VAL A 117 -19.92 -15.22 -18.38
CA VAL A 117 -18.52 -15.69 -18.35
C VAL A 117 -18.00 -15.91 -19.77
N VAL A 118 -18.83 -16.41 -20.68
CA VAL A 118 -18.53 -16.57 -22.11
C VAL A 118 -18.30 -15.21 -22.77
N ASP A 119 -19.18 -14.23 -22.51
CA ASP A 119 -18.99 -12.87 -23.03
C ASP A 119 -17.71 -12.22 -22.50
N LEU A 120 -17.39 -12.44 -21.22
CA LEU A 120 -16.15 -11.95 -20.63
C LEU A 120 -14.92 -12.65 -21.22
N ALA A 121 -14.97 -13.97 -21.38
CA ALA A 121 -13.90 -14.76 -22.00
C ALA A 121 -13.65 -14.33 -23.44
N ARG A 122 -14.71 -14.01 -24.19
CA ARG A 122 -14.60 -13.49 -25.56
C ARG A 122 -13.99 -12.09 -25.61
N ASN A 123 -14.47 -11.17 -24.76
CA ASN A 123 -14.06 -9.76 -24.80
C ASN A 123 -12.70 -9.49 -24.13
N VAL A 124 -12.37 -10.25 -23.09
CA VAL A 124 -11.15 -10.06 -22.26
C VAL A 124 -10.13 -11.15 -22.53
N GLY A 125 -10.56 -12.41 -22.61
CA GLY A 125 -9.69 -13.56 -22.86
C GLY A 125 -9.42 -13.85 -24.34
N ASN A 126 -10.13 -13.19 -25.25
CA ASN A 126 -10.09 -13.46 -26.70
C ASN A 126 -10.29 -14.96 -27.03
N VAL A 127 -11.17 -15.63 -26.26
CA VAL A 127 -11.52 -17.03 -26.46
C VAL A 127 -12.38 -17.18 -27.72
N ASP A 128 -12.02 -18.12 -28.59
CA ASP A 128 -12.71 -18.35 -29.86
C ASP A 128 -13.99 -19.18 -29.64
N THR A 129 -15.13 -18.50 -29.72
CA THR A 129 -16.47 -19.10 -29.55
C THR A 129 -16.93 -19.90 -30.78
N THR A 130 -16.15 -19.92 -31.86
CA THR A 130 -16.48 -20.61 -33.11
C THR A 130 -15.96 -22.06 -33.16
N THR A 131 -15.20 -22.45 -32.14
CA THR A 131 -14.61 -23.79 -32.01
C THR A 131 -15.62 -24.83 -31.53
N GLY A 132 -15.37 -26.12 -31.78
CA GLY A 132 -16.28 -27.20 -31.32
C GLY A 132 -16.53 -27.17 -29.81
N GLN A 133 -17.75 -27.55 -29.39
CA GLN A 133 -18.26 -27.39 -28.01
C GLN A 133 -17.29 -27.88 -26.92
N GLU A 134 -16.65 -29.04 -27.14
CA GLU A 134 -15.69 -29.63 -26.18
C GLU A 134 -14.45 -28.74 -25.96
N LYS A 135 -13.94 -28.11 -27.02
CA LYS A 135 -12.80 -27.17 -26.92
C LYS A 135 -13.22 -25.86 -26.26
N LEU A 136 -14.42 -25.37 -26.59
CA LEU A 136 -14.97 -24.16 -25.98
C LEU A 136 -15.13 -24.31 -24.46
N ASP A 137 -15.67 -25.44 -24.01
CA ASP A 137 -15.86 -25.74 -22.58
C ASP A 137 -14.52 -25.82 -21.84
N ALA A 138 -13.50 -26.42 -22.46
CA ALA A 138 -12.15 -26.50 -21.92
C ALA A 138 -11.48 -25.11 -21.81
N ASP A 139 -11.54 -24.30 -22.88
CA ASP A 139 -10.97 -22.95 -22.90
C ASP A 139 -11.66 -22.03 -21.89
N LEU A 140 -12.98 -22.17 -21.73
CA LEU A 140 -13.77 -21.42 -20.76
C LEU A 140 -13.39 -21.79 -19.31
N ALA A 141 -13.16 -23.07 -19.03
CA ALA A 141 -12.69 -23.52 -17.72
C ALA A 141 -11.31 -22.95 -17.39
N VAL A 142 -10.37 -22.99 -18.35
CA VAL A 142 -9.03 -22.42 -18.20
C VAL A 142 -9.11 -20.91 -17.95
N PHE A 143 -9.88 -20.18 -18.77
CA PHE A 143 -10.10 -18.74 -18.59
C PHE A 143 -10.65 -18.43 -17.19
N THR A 144 -11.66 -19.18 -16.75
CA THR A 144 -12.31 -18.99 -15.44
C THR A 144 -11.32 -19.16 -14.29
N VAL A 145 -10.52 -20.23 -14.30
CA VAL A 145 -9.51 -20.48 -13.26
C VAL A 145 -8.45 -19.39 -13.26
N LEU A 146 -7.92 -19.02 -14.43
CA LEU A 146 -6.92 -17.96 -14.54
C LEU A 146 -7.47 -16.60 -14.09
N PHE A 147 -8.72 -16.29 -14.41
CA PHE A 147 -9.36 -15.04 -14.02
C PHE A 147 -9.57 -14.95 -12.50
N ILE A 148 -10.01 -16.04 -11.85
CA ILE A 148 -10.11 -16.10 -10.38
C ILE A 148 -8.73 -15.93 -9.74
N LEU A 149 -7.71 -16.65 -10.24
CA LEU A 149 -6.35 -16.52 -9.72
C LEU A 149 -5.83 -15.09 -9.88
N PHE A 150 -6.08 -14.46 -11.03
CA PHE A 150 -5.71 -13.07 -11.27
C PHE A 150 -6.37 -12.11 -10.28
N LEU A 151 -7.67 -12.25 -10.02
CA LEU A 151 -8.39 -11.41 -9.05
C LEU A 151 -7.87 -11.63 -7.62
N CYS A 152 -7.65 -12.88 -7.21
CA CYS A 152 -7.16 -13.21 -5.87
C CYS A 152 -5.73 -12.69 -5.65
N ILE A 153 -4.80 -12.99 -6.56
CA ILE A 153 -3.41 -12.54 -6.47
C ILE A 153 -3.35 -11.02 -6.54
N GLY A 154 -4.10 -10.41 -7.46
CA GLY A 154 -4.20 -8.95 -7.58
C GLY A 154 -4.71 -8.31 -6.29
N GLY A 155 -5.77 -8.85 -5.68
CA GLY A 155 -6.31 -8.38 -4.41
C GLY A 155 -5.31 -8.49 -3.25
N LEU A 156 -4.57 -9.60 -3.16
CA LEU A 156 -3.53 -9.79 -2.15
C LEU A 156 -2.36 -8.81 -2.33
N ILE A 157 -1.93 -8.57 -3.57
CA ILE A 157 -0.88 -7.57 -3.89
C ILE A 157 -1.36 -6.16 -3.51
N GLN A 158 -2.60 -5.81 -3.83
CA GLN A 158 -3.19 -4.52 -3.42
C GLN A 158 -3.19 -4.36 -1.90
N ALA A 159 -3.67 -5.37 -1.17
CA ALA A 159 -3.67 -5.36 0.30
C ALA A 159 -2.25 -5.22 0.86
N TYR A 160 -1.28 -5.93 0.27
CA TYR A 160 0.13 -5.83 0.64
C TYR A 160 0.69 -4.42 0.44
N PHE A 161 0.39 -3.77 -0.69
CA PHE A 161 0.84 -2.39 -0.92
C PHE A 161 0.20 -1.40 0.05
N VAL A 162 -1.07 -1.59 0.42
CA VAL A 162 -1.70 -0.79 1.48
C VAL A 162 -0.96 -0.97 2.79
N ASP A 163 -0.66 -2.20 3.19
CA ASP A 163 0.03 -2.49 4.44
C ASP A 163 1.42 -1.83 4.51
N VAL A 164 2.20 -1.89 3.42
CA VAL A 164 3.52 -1.24 3.34
C VAL A 164 3.39 0.28 3.48
N ILE A 165 2.46 0.91 2.76
CA ILE A 165 2.29 2.38 2.83
C ILE A 165 1.67 2.80 4.18
N TYR A 166 0.80 2.00 4.77
CA TYR A 166 0.22 2.23 6.09
C TYR A 166 1.27 2.11 7.19
N THR A 167 2.13 1.11 7.13
CA THR A 167 3.26 0.96 8.05
C THR A 167 4.25 2.12 7.90
N PHE A 168 4.47 2.60 6.66
CA PHE A 168 5.27 3.79 6.42
C PHE A 168 4.62 5.06 7.00
N HIS A 169 3.29 5.18 6.91
CA HIS A 169 2.54 6.28 7.53
C HIS A 169 2.67 6.27 9.07
N ASN A 170 2.55 5.10 9.70
CA ASN A 170 2.75 4.95 11.13
C ASN A 170 4.19 5.26 11.55
N PHE A 171 5.18 4.84 10.75
CA PHE A 171 6.57 5.22 10.96
C PHE A 171 6.76 6.76 10.97
N LEU A 172 6.15 7.47 10.02
CA LEU A 172 6.21 8.94 9.99
C LEU A 172 5.51 9.57 11.19
N LYS A 173 4.33 9.06 11.57
CA LYS A 173 3.57 9.50 12.74
C LYS A 173 4.39 9.36 14.04
N ASP A 174 4.97 8.20 14.26
CA ASP A 174 5.71 7.90 15.48
C ASP A 174 6.97 8.78 15.58
N ARG A 175 7.65 9.00 14.44
CA ARG A 175 8.77 9.92 14.33
C ARG A 175 8.35 11.37 14.66
N GLU A 176 7.27 11.87 14.07
CA GLU A 176 6.77 13.24 14.31
C GLU A 176 6.43 13.46 15.79
N ASN A 177 5.71 12.52 16.40
CA ASN A 177 5.36 12.58 17.82
C ASN A 177 6.61 12.60 18.71
N SER A 178 7.63 11.83 18.37
CA SER A 178 8.87 11.79 19.15
C SER A 178 9.61 13.12 19.16
N PHE A 179 9.54 13.89 18.07
CA PHE A 179 10.18 15.20 17.99
C PHE A 179 9.41 16.28 18.76
N SER A 180 8.08 16.29 18.71
CA SER A 180 7.27 17.29 19.43
C SER A 180 7.45 17.23 20.95
N PHE A 181 7.56 16.03 21.51
CA PHE A 181 7.74 15.85 22.96
C PHE A 181 9.15 16.20 23.45
N ASN A 182 10.18 16.00 22.62
CA ASN A 182 11.52 16.48 22.95
C ASN A 182 11.51 18.01 23.09
N PHE A 183 10.84 18.72 22.18
CA PHE A 183 10.74 20.17 22.26
C PHE A 183 10.00 20.66 23.52
N GLU A 184 8.88 20.02 23.90
CA GLU A 184 8.18 20.35 25.15
C GLU A 184 9.03 20.06 26.41
N SER A 185 9.78 18.96 26.43
CA SER A 185 10.69 18.65 27.54
C SER A 185 11.82 19.67 27.65
N TYR A 186 12.37 20.13 26.52
CA TYR A 186 13.39 21.18 26.49
C TYR A 186 12.82 22.57 26.80
N SER A 187 11.62 22.91 26.34
CA SER A 187 11.00 24.19 26.68
C SER A 187 10.65 24.27 28.16
N ASN A 188 10.14 23.19 28.75
CA ASN A 188 9.81 23.15 30.16
C ASN A 188 11.05 23.15 31.08
N SER A 189 12.20 22.70 30.58
CA SER A 189 13.48 22.76 31.31
C SER A 189 14.25 24.07 31.07
N ALA A 190 14.18 24.64 29.86
CA ALA A 190 14.82 25.92 29.51
C ALA A 190 14.07 27.14 30.07
N PHE A 191 12.76 27.04 30.27
CA PHE A 191 11.93 28.05 30.95
C PHE A 191 11.57 27.62 32.39
N GLY A 192 12.28 26.65 32.95
CA GLY A 192 11.99 26.07 34.26
C GLY A 192 12.05 27.10 35.39
N SER A 193 10.88 27.41 35.94
CA SER A 193 10.68 27.44 37.39
C SER A 193 11.49 26.33 38.06
N GLU A 194 12.29 26.70 39.06
CA GLU A 194 13.20 25.83 39.82
C GLU A 194 12.58 24.46 40.15
N ALA A 195 13.16 23.41 39.58
CA ALA A 195 13.06 22.06 40.11
C ALA A 195 14.47 21.47 40.23
N THR A 196 14.78 21.11 41.47
CA THR A 196 16.01 20.57 42.04
C THR A 196 16.79 19.62 41.11
N PRO A 197 18.13 19.72 41.04
CA PRO A 197 18.93 18.92 40.11
C PRO A 197 18.85 17.44 40.46
N THR A 198 18.29 16.64 39.56
CA THR A 198 18.45 15.19 39.57
C THR A 198 19.85 14.84 39.06
N PRO A 199 20.56 13.90 39.70
CA PRO A 199 21.90 13.51 39.27
C PRO A 199 21.85 12.81 37.90
N PRO A 200 22.93 12.91 37.10
CA PRO A 200 22.99 12.33 35.77
C PRO A 200 22.83 10.80 35.81
N PRO A 201 22.28 10.19 34.74
CA PRO A 201 22.12 8.76 34.66
C PRO A 201 23.49 8.06 34.64
N THR A 202 23.73 7.17 35.61
CA THR A 202 24.87 6.26 35.63
C THR A 202 24.69 5.21 34.54
N TYR A 203 25.50 5.25 33.49
CA TYR A 203 25.55 4.19 32.49
C TYR A 203 26.25 2.96 33.09
N PRO A 204 25.76 1.73 32.88
CA PRO A 204 26.51 0.54 33.22
C PRO A 204 27.77 0.46 32.33
N GLU A 205 28.93 0.40 32.99
CA GLU A 205 30.23 0.19 32.34
C GLU A 205 30.18 -1.10 31.51
N THR A 206 30.47 -0.97 30.22
CA THR A 206 30.69 -2.13 29.35
C THR A 206 31.97 -2.82 29.81
N GLN A 207 31.84 -3.98 30.45
CA GLN A 207 32.97 -4.85 30.77
C GLN A 207 33.61 -5.28 29.44
N VAL A 208 34.73 -4.65 29.10
CA VAL A 208 35.62 -5.08 28.03
C VAL A 208 36.30 -6.36 28.53
N VAL A 209 35.80 -7.51 28.09
CA VAL A 209 36.52 -8.79 28.24
C VAL A 209 37.69 -8.76 27.28
N VAL A 210 38.88 -8.46 27.81
CA VAL A 210 40.16 -8.64 27.11
C VAL A 210 40.63 -10.06 27.39
N SER A 211 40.71 -10.86 26.31
CA SER A 211 41.40 -12.15 26.13
C SER A 211 41.18 -13.25 27.14
#